data_AF-A0A6M0ASE9-F1
#
_entry.id   AF-A0A6M0ASE9-F1
#
_cell.length_a   1.000
_cell.length_b   1.000
_cell.length_c   1.000
_cell.angle_alpha   90.00
_cell.angle_beta   90.00
_cell.angle_gamma   90.00
#
_symmetry.space_group_name_H-M   'P 1'
#
loop_
_entity.id
_entity.type
_entity.pdbx_description
1 polymer ?
#
loop_
_entity_poly.entity_id
_entity_poly.type
_entity_poly.pdbx_seq_one_letter_code
_entity_poly.pdbx_strand_id
1 'polypeptide(L)'
;MTYSDLLGQLERDSLTIKTNGHNYSEKLQQIKEKLPNDEDLSILSVFSDKHSPTYQNKIQINLSYFAHSSSLLDKAISSIRGIVEIEQAERDRAKEKEDRARDKQAEKREKRLQLWITFVGTGLAVSSISSQSDAKQPLEVILTKLDRKGSLDCPKPEAGLQPCLSYSFVFVVFHVLLGVGVGAFVAFIVDRMIHRGSK
;
A
#
# COMPACT_ATOMS: atom_id res chain seq x y z
N MET A 1 -35.51 19.75 10.70
CA MET A 1 -36.16 18.78 11.61
C MET A 1 -35.46 17.45 11.43
N THR A 2 -34.81 16.95 12.47
CA THR A 2 -34.04 15.68 12.46
C THR A 2 -34.94 14.48 12.75
N TYR A 3 -34.45 13.27 12.52
CA TYR A 3 -35.15 12.03 12.88
C TYR A 3 -35.46 11.95 14.38
N SER A 4 -34.51 12.35 15.23
CA SER A 4 -34.70 12.41 16.68
C SER A 4 -35.78 13.42 17.09
N ASP A 5 -35.90 14.53 16.34
CA ASP A 5 -36.92 15.55 16.61
C ASP A 5 -38.34 14.99 16.34
N LEU A 6 -38.52 14.23 15.25
CA LEU A 6 -39.79 13.58 14.93
C LEU A 6 -40.19 12.55 16.00
N LEU A 7 -39.24 11.72 16.43
CA LEU A 7 -39.49 10.70 17.45
C LEU A 7 -39.90 11.34 18.77
N GLY A 8 -39.14 12.35 19.22
CA GLY A 8 -39.47 13.11 20.41
C GLY A 8 -40.81 13.85 20.29
N GLN A 9 -41.21 14.28 19.08
CA GLN A 9 -42.52 14.87 18.86
C GLN A 9 -43.65 13.85 19.07
N LEU A 10 -43.54 12.66 18.48
CA LEU A 10 -44.52 11.59 18.66
C LEU A 10 -44.66 11.16 20.14
N GLU A 11 -43.55 11.10 20.87
CA GLU A 11 -43.56 10.81 22.31
C GLU A 11 -44.30 11.89 23.10
N ARG A 12 -44.04 13.18 22.80
CA ARG A 12 -44.75 14.30 23.42
C ARG A 12 -46.24 14.28 23.09
N ASP A 13 -46.59 14.04 21.83
CA ASP A 13 -47.99 13.97 21.39
C ASP A 13 -48.73 12.83 22.11
N SER A 14 -48.10 11.66 22.26
CA SER A 14 -48.63 10.53 23.03
C SER A 14 -48.92 10.92 24.49
N LEU A 15 -47.95 11.59 25.13
CA LEU A 15 -48.09 12.06 26.51
C LEU A 15 -49.21 13.10 26.64
N THR A 16 -49.30 14.04 25.69
CA THR A 16 -50.35 15.05 25.66
C THR A 16 -51.74 14.42 25.52
N ILE A 17 -51.92 13.46 24.61
CA ILE A 17 -53.20 12.76 24.44
C ILE A 17 -53.56 11.99 25.71
N LYS A 18 -52.59 11.35 26.36
CA LYS A 18 -52.80 10.63 27.62
C LYS A 18 -53.27 11.56 28.74
N THR A 19 -52.56 12.65 28.97
CA THR A 19 -52.90 13.64 30.00
C THR A 19 -54.25 14.27 29.71
N ASN A 20 -54.51 14.68 28.46
CA ASN A 20 -55.79 15.27 28.08
C ASN A 20 -56.94 14.27 28.19
N GLY A 21 -56.73 13.01 27.82
CA GLY A 21 -57.73 11.94 27.98
C GLY A 21 -58.11 11.72 29.44
N HIS A 22 -57.13 11.70 30.33
CA HIS A 22 -57.37 11.58 31.77
C HIS A 22 -58.11 12.80 32.33
N ASN A 23 -57.58 14.01 32.09
CA ASN A 23 -58.22 15.25 32.55
C ASN A 23 -59.65 15.39 32.03
N TYR A 24 -59.88 15.02 30.76
CA TYR A 24 -61.21 15.03 30.17
C TYR A 24 -62.16 14.07 30.89
N SER A 25 -61.71 12.83 31.13
CA SER A 25 -62.50 11.82 31.86
C SER A 25 -62.89 12.29 33.26
N GLU A 26 -61.95 12.89 34.00
CA GLU A 26 -62.22 13.43 35.33
C GLU A 26 -63.24 14.57 35.29
N LYS A 27 -63.10 15.49 34.33
CA LYS A 27 -64.05 16.61 34.18
C LYS A 27 -65.43 16.14 33.75
N LEU A 28 -65.50 15.15 32.87
CA LEU A 28 -66.78 14.55 32.48
C LEU A 28 -67.46 13.86 33.66
N GLN A 29 -66.70 13.18 34.52
CA GLN A 29 -67.25 12.60 35.75
C GLN A 29 -67.80 13.69 36.68
N GLN A 30 -67.07 14.78 36.92
CA GLN A 30 -67.53 15.90 37.74
C GLN A 30 -68.81 16.55 37.19
N ILE A 31 -69.00 16.55 35.87
CA ILE A 31 -70.22 17.05 35.22
C ILE A 31 -71.38 16.08 35.46
N LYS A 32 -71.17 14.77 35.25
CA LYS A 32 -72.17 13.73 35.50
C LYS A 32 -72.68 13.73 36.94
N GLU A 33 -71.82 13.99 37.92
CA GLU A 33 -72.18 14.07 39.34
C GLU A 33 -73.10 15.27 39.68
N LYS A 34 -73.14 16.30 38.84
CA LYS A 34 -73.92 17.53 39.06
C LYS A 34 -75.23 17.59 38.27
N LEU A 35 -75.38 16.72 37.28
CA LEU A 35 -76.55 16.70 36.41
C LEU A 35 -77.62 15.75 36.93
N PRO A 36 -78.90 15.99 36.62
CA PRO A 36 -79.97 15.02 36.81
C PRO A 36 -79.63 13.68 36.12
N ASN A 37 -80.01 12.56 36.75
CA ASN A 37 -79.64 11.20 36.33
C ASN A 37 -80.18 10.77 34.93
N ASP A 38 -80.99 11.60 34.31
CA ASP A 38 -81.68 11.39 33.03
C ASP A 38 -80.96 12.01 31.82
N GLU A 39 -79.88 12.78 32.02
CA GLU A 39 -79.08 13.28 30.89
C GLU A 39 -78.07 12.25 30.35
N ASP A 40 -78.23 11.89 29.07
CA ASP A 40 -77.28 11.04 28.36
C ASP A 40 -76.05 11.82 27.87
N LEU A 41 -74.92 11.63 28.56
CA LEU A 41 -73.62 12.18 28.17
C LEU A 41 -72.67 11.12 27.57
N SER A 42 -73.20 9.97 27.11
CA SER A 42 -72.39 8.86 26.57
C SER A 42 -71.52 9.27 25.38
N ILE A 43 -71.99 10.19 24.52
CA ILE A 43 -71.22 10.70 23.38
C ILE A 43 -69.93 11.41 23.81
N LEU A 44 -69.94 12.08 24.96
CA LEU A 44 -68.78 12.79 25.50
C LEU A 44 -67.72 11.78 25.96
N SER A 45 -68.13 10.66 26.55
CA SER A 45 -67.23 9.57 26.97
C SER A 45 -66.45 8.93 25.80
N VAL A 46 -66.92 9.07 24.55
CA VAL A 46 -66.24 8.48 23.38
C VAL A 46 -64.79 8.97 23.22
N PHE A 47 -64.50 10.22 23.61
CA PHE A 47 -63.12 10.71 23.55
C PHE A 47 -62.19 9.99 24.53
N SER A 48 -62.56 9.92 25.82
CA SER A 48 -61.75 9.28 26.86
C SER A 48 -61.67 7.76 26.66
N ASP A 49 -62.78 7.15 26.26
CA ASP A 49 -62.93 5.70 26.33
C ASP A 49 -62.44 5.03 25.03
N LYS A 50 -62.53 5.73 23.90
CA LYS A 50 -62.21 5.17 22.58
C LYS A 50 -61.11 5.95 21.87
N HIS A 51 -61.27 7.24 21.65
CA HIS A 51 -60.36 7.99 20.79
C HIS A 51 -58.96 8.12 21.41
N SER A 52 -58.86 8.56 22.66
CA SER A 52 -57.58 8.74 23.34
C SER A 52 -56.77 7.43 23.41
N PRO A 53 -57.32 6.29 23.87
CA PRO A 53 -56.62 5.00 23.84
C PRO A 53 -56.25 4.55 22.42
N THR A 54 -57.13 4.74 21.44
CA THR A 54 -56.87 4.36 20.04
C THR A 54 -55.67 5.11 19.48
N TYR A 55 -55.59 6.43 19.68
CA TYR A 55 -54.49 7.24 19.17
C TYR A 55 -53.18 6.95 19.92
N GLN A 56 -53.23 6.75 21.25
CA GLN A 56 -52.06 6.32 22.02
C GLN A 56 -51.50 4.99 21.50
N ASN A 57 -52.37 4.00 21.26
CA ASN A 57 -51.94 2.70 20.72
C ASN A 57 -51.31 2.82 19.32
N LYS A 58 -51.91 3.63 18.43
CA LYS A 58 -51.36 3.87 17.10
C LYS A 58 -49.98 4.53 17.16
N ILE A 59 -49.81 5.53 18.02
CA ILE A 59 -48.51 6.20 18.21
C ILE A 59 -47.48 5.20 18.76
N GLN A 60 -47.86 4.38 19.74
CA GLN A 60 -46.98 3.36 20.31
C GLN A 60 -46.52 2.34 19.25
N ILE A 61 -47.42 1.85 18.39
CA ILE A 61 -47.08 0.95 17.29
C ILE A 61 -46.07 1.60 16.34
N ASN A 62 -46.29 2.86 15.97
CA ASN A 62 -45.37 3.60 15.10
C ASN A 62 -43.98 3.77 15.75
N LEU A 63 -43.93 4.15 17.03
CA LEU A 63 -42.67 4.26 17.78
C LEU A 63 -41.90 2.93 17.79
N SER A 64 -42.59 1.81 18.04
CA SER A 64 -41.98 0.48 18.02
C SER A 64 -41.49 0.07 16.64
N TYR A 65 -42.25 0.37 15.58
CA TYR A 65 -41.83 0.10 14.20
C TYR A 65 -40.57 0.90 13.83
N PHE A 66 -40.52 2.18 14.18
CA PHE A 66 -39.36 3.04 13.93
C PHE A 66 -38.11 2.54 14.66
N ALA A 67 -38.24 2.17 15.94
CA ALA A 67 -37.13 1.60 16.71
C ALA A 67 -36.59 0.31 16.05
N HIS A 68 -37.50 -0.58 15.61
CA HIS A 68 -37.10 -1.81 14.94
C HIS A 68 -36.38 -1.54 13.62
N SER A 69 -36.95 -0.68 12.76
CA SER A 69 -36.35 -0.31 11.47
C SER A 69 -34.98 0.35 11.63
N SER A 70 -34.81 1.23 12.61
CA SER A 70 -33.51 1.85 12.91
C SER A 70 -32.47 0.79 13.26
N SER A 71 -32.83 -0.18 14.11
CA SER A 71 -31.90 -1.26 14.49
C SER A 71 -31.45 -2.13 13.30
N LEU A 72 -32.34 -2.33 12.32
CA LEU A 72 -32.03 -3.08 11.11
C LEU A 72 -31.08 -2.30 10.19
N LEU A 73 -31.28 -0.99 10.06
CA LEU A 73 -30.39 -0.10 9.31
C LEU A 73 -28.99 -0.04 9.94
N ASP A 74 -28.90 0.07 11.27
CA ASP A 74 -27.63 0.06 11.98
C ASP A 74 -26.87 -1.26 11.79
N LYS A 75 -27.58 -2.40 11.81
CA LYS A 75 -27.00 -3.71 11.50
C LYS A 75 -26.48 -3.79 10.07
N ALA A 76 -27.23 -3.27 9.10
CA ALA A 76 -26.81 -3.23 7.71
C ALA A 76 -25.55 -2.37 7.51
N ILE A 77 -25.51 -1.17 8.11
CA ILE A 77 -24.35 -0.29 8.09
C ILE A 77 -23.13 -0.98 8.72
N SER A 78 -23.31 -1.62 9.88
CA SER A 78 -22.26 -2.38 10.56
C SER A 78 -21.73 -3.52 9.69
N SER A 79 -22.63 -4.25 9.02
CA SER A 79 -22.25 -5.32 8.09
C SER A 79 -21.47 -4.79 6.89
N ILE A 80 -21.90 -3.69 6.28
CA ILE A 80 -21.16 -3.04 5.18
C ILE A 80 -19.77 -2.61 5.64
N ARG A 81 -19.68 -2.00 6.83
CA ARG A 81 -18.37 -1.61 7.41
C ARG A 81 -17.47 -2.82 7.61
N GLY A 82 -17.99 -3.91 8.18
CA GLY A 82 -17.24 -5.15 8.36
C GLY A 82 -16.73 -5.73 7.03
N ILE A 83 -17.54 -5.70 5.97
CA ILE A 83 -17.12 -6.11 4.62
C ILE A 83 -15.97 -5.23 4.11
N VAL A 84 -16.09 -3.91 4.23
CA VAL A 84 -15.05 -2.97 3.78
C VAL A 84 -13.74 -3.17 4.55
N GLU A 85 -13.82 -3.36 5.86
CA GLU A 85 -12.64 -3.62 6.70
C GLU A 85 -11.94 -4.94 6.32
N ILE A 86 -12.71 -6.00 6.03
CA ILE A 86 -12.16 -7.27 5.54
C ILE A 86 -11.44 -7.06 4.20
N GLU A 87 -12.09 -6.41 3.23
CA GLU A 87 -11.46 -6.17 1.92
C GLU A 87 -10.21 -5.31 2.03
N GLN A 88 -10.21 -4.30 2.90
CA GLN A 88 -9.02 -3.48 3.16
C GLN A 88 -7.90 -4.32 3.77
N ALA A 89 -8.20 -5.15 4.77
CA ALA A 89 -7.22 -6.05 5.36
C ALA A 89 -6.66 -7.07 4.34
N GLU A 90 -7.48 -7.55 3.40
CA GLU A 90 -7.02 -8.40 2.30
C GLU A 90 -6.11 -7.67 1.31
N ARG A 91 -6.50 -6.46 0.89
CA ARG A 91 -5.68 -5.60 0.03
C ARG A 91 -4.34 -5.26 0.67
N ASP A 92 -4.34 -4.94 1.96
CA ASP A 92 -3.11 -4.62 2.69
C ASP A 92 -2.19 -5.83 2.83
N ARG A 93 -2.74 -7.03 3.12
CA ARG A 93 -1.95 -8.28 3.09
C ARG A 93 -1.39 -8.59 1.70
N ALA A 94 -2.15 -8.30 0.64
CA ALA A 94 -1.69 -8.50 -0.73
C ALA A 94 -0.53 -7.56 -1.07
N LYS A 95 -0.65 -6.26 -0.74
CA LYS A 95 0.41 -5.27 -0.90
C LYS A 95 1.65 -5.62 -0.08
N GLU A 96 1.48 -6.00 1.19
CA GLU A 96 2.62 -6.38 2.04
C GLU A 96 3.38 -7.59 1.46
N LYS A 97 2.67 -8.58 0.91
CA LYS A 97 3.30 -9.72 0.22
C LYS A 97 4.05 -9.27 -1.03
N GLU A 98 3.48 -8.35 -1.81
CA GLU A 98 4.12 -7.80 -3.00
C GLU A 98 5.38 -7.02 -2.64
N ASP A 99 5.30 -6.12 -1.66
CA ASP A 99 6.41 -5.31 -1.17
C ASP A 99 7.56 -6.20 -0.68
N ARG A 100 7.25 -7.19 0.16
CA ARG A 100 8.23 -8.20 0.62
C ARG A 100 8.85 -8.99 -0.54
N ALA A 101 8.11 -9.25 -1.62
CA ALA A 101 8.65 -9.94 -2.78
C ALA A 101 9.60 -9.04 -3.58
N ARG A 102 9.26 -7.75 -3.75
CA ARG A 102 10.12 -6.75 -4.39
C ARG A 102 11.42 -6.54 -3.60
N ASP A 103 11.35 -6.45 -2.27
CA ASP A 103 12.53 -6.30 -1.40
C ASP A 103 13.48 -7.50 -1.53
N LYS A 104 12.95 -8.74 -1.51
CA LYS A 104 13.76 -9.95 -1.73
C LYS A 104 14.40 -9.99 -3.11
N GLN A 105 13.74 -9.44 -4.13
CA GLN A 105 14.31 -9.36 -5.48
C GLN A 105 15.43 -8.32 -5.55
N ALA A 106 15.24 -7.15 -4.93
CA ALA A 106 16.27 -6.12 -4.82
C ALA A 106 17.51 -6.64 -4.09
N GLU A 107 17.35 -7.31 -2.96
CA GLU A 107 18.45 -7.92 -2.20
C GLU A 107 19.25 -8.93 -3.06
N LYS A 108 18.56 -9.80 -3.80
CA LYS A 108 19.23 -10.75 -4.72
C LYS A 108 19.98 -10.03 -5.83
N ARG A 109 19.42 -8.95 -6.38
CA ARG A 109 20.06 -8.14 -7.42
C ARG A 109 21.32 -7.46 -6.90
N GLU A 110 21.26 -6.91 -5.68
CA GLU A 110 22.41 -6.29 -5.02
C GLU A 110 23.53 -7.32 -4.76
N LYS A 111 23.20 -8.49 -4.20
CA LYS A 111 24.20 -9.57 -3.99
C LYS A 111 24.88 -10.00 -5.30
N ARG A 112 24.11 -10.11 -6.39
CA ARG A 112 24.66 -10.40 -7.72
C ARG A 112 25.57 -9.29 -8.22
N LEU A 113 25.16 -8.03 -8.05
CA LEU A 113 25.96 -6.87 -8.44
C LEU A 113 27.27 -6.81 -7.66
N GLN A 114 27.23 -7.03 -6.34
CA GLN A 114 28.42 -7.11 -5.50
C GLN A 114 29.38 -8.21 -5.97
N LEU A 115 28.87 -9.43 -6.20
CA LEU A 115 29.67 -10.53 -6.71
C LEU A 115 30.34 -10.19 -8.04
N TRP A 116 29.61 -9.52 -8.94
CA TRP A 116 30.13 -9.10 -10.25
C TRP A 116 31.22 -8.04 -10.13
N ILE A 117 31.00 -7.02 -9.29
CA ILE A 117 31.99 -5.97 -9.01
C ILE A 117 33.26 -6.59 -8.41
N THR A 118 33.12 -7.48 -7.42
CA THR A 118 34.25 -8.22 -6.84
C THR A 118 34.96 -9.05 -7.91
N PHE A 119 34.23 -9.81 -8.72
CA PHE A 119 34.82 -10.63 -9.79
C PHE A 119 35.64 -9.78 -10.78
N VAL A 120 35.10 -8.68 -11.28
CA VAL A 120 35.82 -7.75 -12.18
C VAL A 120 37.02 -7.11 -11.46
N GLY A 121 36.84 -6.63 -10.24
CA GLY A 121 37.90 -6.00 -9.47
C GLY A 121 39.07 -6.95 -9.20
N THR A 122 38.77 -8.21 -8.86
CA THR A 122 39.80 -9.24 -8.62
C THR A 122 40.45 -9.69 -9.93
N GLY A 123 39.68 -9.89 -11.00
CA GLY A 123 40.21 -10.25 -12.33
C GLY A 123 41.15 -9.20 -12.91
N LEU A 124 40.83 -7.92 -12.71
CA LEU A 124 41.72 -6.82 -13.07
C LEU A 124 42.98 -6.79 -12.18
N ALA A 125 42.87 -7.06 -10.88
CA ALA A 125 44.00 -7.13 -9.96
C ALA A 125 44.97 -8.29 -10.25
N VAL A 126 44.49 -9.43 -10.75
CA VAL A 126 45.36 -10.54 -11.18
C VAL A 126 46.00 -10.26 -12.54
N SER A 127 45.37 -9.46 -13.40
CA SER A 127 45.98 -8.98 -14.66
C SER A 127 47.09 -7.93 -14.45
N SER A 128 47.21 -7.38 -13.25
CA SER A 128 48.25 -6.42 -12.86
C SER A 128 49.28 -6.98 -11.88
N ILE A 129 49.54 -8.30 -11.93
CA ILE A 129 50.82 -8.84 -11.47
C ILE A 129 51.76 -8.99 -12.67
N SER A 130 52.16 -7.84 -13.22
CA SER A 130 53.49 -7.67 -13.83
C SER A 130 54.12 -6.30 -13.53
N SER A 131 53.62 -5.54 -12.56
CA SER A 131 54.37 -4.43 -11.97
C SER A 131 53.96 -4.23 -10.52
N GLN A 132 54.89 -4.53 -9.62
CA GLN A 132 54.78 -4.32 -8.18
C GLN A 132 54.35 -2.89 -7.84
N SER A 133 53.40 -2.73 -6.93
CA SER A 133 53.54 -1.80 -5.80
C SER A 133 52.44 -2.01 -4.76
N ASP A 134 52.88 -1.97 -3.51
CA ASP A 134 52.20 -2.10 -2.23
C ASP A 134 50.76 -1.59 -2.10
N ALA A 135 50.00 -2.33 -1.29
CA ALA A 135 48.62 -2.07 -0.95
C ALA A 135 48.49 -0.97 0.11
N LYS A 136 48.28 0.28 -0.30
CA LYS A 136 47.46 1.26 0.44
C LYS A 136 47.20 2.49 -0.43
N GLN A 137 45.92 2.63 -0.84
CA GLN A 137 45.38 3.66 -1.75
C GLN A 137 45.85 3.46 -3.20
N PRO A 138 44.97 3.40 -4.22
CA PRO A 138 44.29 4.64 -4.66
C PRO A 138 43.05 4.46 -5.58
N LEU A 139 41.83 4.71 -5.09
CA LEU A 139 40.70 4.97 -6.00
C LEU A 139 40.83 6.36 -6.67
N GLU A 140 41.44 7.31 -5.95
CA GLU A 140 41.66 8.71 -6.35
C GLU A 140 42.61 8.84 -7.56
N VAL A 141 43.64 8.00 -7.66
CA VAL A 141 44.64 8.06 -8.75
C VAL A 141 44.07 7.51 -10.06
N ILE A 142 43.09 6.60 -9.98
CA ILE A 142 42.42 6.05 -11.17
C ILE A 142 41.45 7.09 -11.75
N LEU A 143 40.67 7.76 -10.89
CA LEU A 143 39.75 8.84 -11.31
C LEU A 143 40.50 10.03 -11.93
N THR A 144 41.62 10.45 -11.34
CA THR A 144 42.43 11.56 -11.88
C THR A 144 43.18 11.22 -13.18
N LYS A 145 43.49 9.94 -13.44
CA LYS A 145 44.06 9.52 -14.74
C LYS A 145 43.02 9.43 -15.86
N LEU A 146 41.75 9.19 -15.54
CA LEU A 146 40.66 9.26 -16.52
C LEU A 146 40.28 10.70 -16.85
N ASP A 147 40.42 11.63 -15.90
CA ASP A 147 40.05 13.04 -16.07
C ASP A 147 41.16 13.92 -16.70
N ARG A 148 42.45 13.55 -16.58
CA ARG A 148 43.58 14.39 -17.04
C ARG A 148 44.03 14.16 -18.50
N LYS A 149 43.47 13.23 -19.27
CA LYS A 149 43.73 13.19 -20.72
C LYS A 149 42.81 14.17 -21.45
N GLY A 150 43.12 15.45 -21.28
CA GLY A 150 42.58 16.54 -22.06
C GLY A 150 42.81 16.33 -23.57
N SER A 151 41.87 16.89 -24.32
CA SER A 151 42.00 17.32 -25.72
C SER A 151 42.62 16.29 -26.68
N LEU A 152 41.79 15.44 -27.26
CA LEU A 152 42.11 14.91 -28.59
C LEU A 152 41.90 16.05 -29.59
N ASP A 153 43.00 16.68 -30.02
CA ASP A 153 43.03 17.43 -31.27
C ASP A 153 42.72 16.45 -32.42
N CYS A 154 41.45 16.34 -32.77
CA CYS A 154 41.03 15.68 -33.99
C CYS A 154 41.18 16.67 -35.15
N PRO A 155 41.94 16.36 -36.21
CA PRO A 155 41.89 17.16 -37.43
C PRO A 155 40.48 17.03 -38.04
N LYS A 156 39.85 18.18 -38.34
CA LYS A 156 38.61 18.29 -39.13
C LYS A 156 38.98 18.70 -40.58
N PRO A 157 38.09 18.57 -41.59
CA PRO A 157 37.41 17.36 -42.04
C PRO A 157 37.36 17.31 -43.59
N GLU A 158 37.99 16.34 -44.27
CA GLU A 158 37.65 16.07 -45.67
C GLU A 158 37.52 14.57 -45.90
N ALA A 159 36.27 14.15 -46.16
CA ALA A 159 35.79 12.81 -46.46
C ALA A 159 35.79 11.76 -45.32
N GLY A 160 34.58 11.38 -44.89
CA GLY A 160 34.32 10.05 -44.31
C GLY A 160 34.28 9.95 -42.79
N LEU A 161 33.10 9.62 -42.27
CA LEU A 161 32.81 9.37 -40.86
C LEU A 161 33.38 8.01 -40.40
N GLN A 162 34.71 7.89 -40.15
CA GLN A 162 35.33 6.83 -39.31
C GLN A 162 36.88 6.93 -39.33
N PRO A 163 37.55 7.27 -38.21
CA PRO A 163 38.83 6.58 -37.95
C PRO A 163 39.21 6.32 -36.47
N CYS A 164 38.37 6.56 -35.47
CA CYS A 164 38.80 6.42 -34.06
C CYS A 164 38.48 5.07 -33.39
N LEU A 165 37.66 4.21 -34.00
CA LEU A 165 37.18 2.97 -33.37
C LEU A 165 37.67 1.66 -34.02
N SER A 166 38.45 1.73 -35.10
CA SER A 166 38.95 0.52 -35.79
C SER A 166 40.24 -0.07 -35.20
N TYR A 167 40.84 0.53 -34.17
CA TYR A 167 42.14 0.11 -33.62
C TYR A 167 42.09 -0.91 -32.47
N SER A 168 40.92 -1.44 -32.08
CA SER A 168 40.82 -2.15 -30.78
C SER A 168 40.83 -3.68 -30.84
N PHE A 169 40.40 -4.33 -31.93
CA PHE A 169 40.24 -5.80 -31.90
C PHE A 169 41.47 -6.58 -32.38
N VAL A 170 42.01 -6.22 -33.56
CA VAL A 170 43.14 -6.96 -34.17
C VAL A 170 44.42 -6.80 -33.34
N PHE A 171 44.64 -5.62 -32.76
CA PHE A 171 45.81 -5.36 -31.91
C PHE A 171 45.80 -6.20 -30.62
N VAL A 172 44.63 -6.32 -29.98
CA VAL A 172 44.46 -7.14 -28.77
C VAL A 172 44.62 -8.62 -29.10
N VAL A 173 43.99 -9.10 -30.19
CA VAL A 173 44.15 -10.50 -30.63
C VAL A 173 45.60 -10.81 -30.98
N PHE A 174 46.30 -9.90 -31.67
CA PHE A 174 47.71 -10.08 -32.03
C PHE A 174 48.60 -10.16 -30.78
N HIS A 175 48.40 -9.30 -29.78
CA HIS A 175 49.20 -9.32 -28.54
C HIS A 175 48.91 -10.54 -27.66
N VAL A 176 47.65 -10.98 -27.58
CA VAL A 176 47.28 -12.21 -26.86
C VAL A 176 47.91 -13.44 -27.52
N LEU A 177 47.86 -13.55 -28.85
CA LEU A 177 48.46 -14.68 -29.57
C LEU A 177 49.99 -14.68 -29.47
N LEU A 178 50.65 -13.51 -29.58
CA LEU A 178 52.10 -13.40 -29.44
C LEU A 178 52.56 -13.72 -28.02
N GLY A 179 51.81 -13.28 -27.00
CA GLY A 179 52.07 -13.59 -25.60
C GLY A 179 51.97 -15.09 -25.28
N VAL A 180 50.92 -15.76 -25.78
CA VAL A 180 50.75 -17.21 -25.62
C VAL A 180 51.85 -17.98 -26.35
N GLY A 181 52.22 -17.55 -27.56
CA GLY A 181 53.30 -18.17 -28.35
C GLY A 181 54.66 -18.08 -27.68
N VAL A 182 55.05 -16.90 -27.18
CA VAL A 182 56.31 -16.71 -26.45
C VAL A 182 56.31 -17.50 -25.14
N GLY A 183 55.19 -17.52 -24.41
CA GLY A 183 55.06 -18.30 -23.17
C GLY A 183 55.26 -19.81 -23.39
N ALA A 184 54.66 -20.36 -24.44
CA ALA A 184 54.83 -21.78 -24.79
C ALA A 184 56.27 -22.10 -25.22
N PHE A 185 56.94 -21.20 -25.95
CA PHE A 185 58.34 -21.38 -26.37
C PHE A 185 59.31 -21.35 -25.19
N VAL A 186 59.12 -20.41 -24.24
CA VAL A 186 59.93 -20.35 -23.01
C VAL A 186 59.68 -21.60 -22.15
N ALA A 187 58.43 -22.02 -21.97
CA ALA A 187 58.11 -23.24 -21.23
C ALA A 187 58.77 -24.49 -21.84
N PHE A 188 58.77 -24.60 -23.17
CA PHE A 188 59.44 -25.69 -23.89
C PHE A 188 60.97 -25.68 -23.70
N ILE A 189 61.60 -24.50 -23.74
CA ILE A 189 63.05 -24.38 -23.47
C ILE A 189 63.37 -24.77 -22.02
N VAL A 190 62.59 -24.29 -21.05
CA VAL A 190 62.78 -24.59 -19.63
C VAL A 190 62.58 -26.09 -19.37
N ASP A 191 61.53 -26.71 -19.89
CA ASP A 191 61.28 -28.15 -19.76
C ASP A 191 62.43 -28.97 -20.36
N ARG A 192 62.94 -28.58 -21.53
CA ARG A 192 64.07 -29.23 -22.20
C ARG A 192 65.40 -29.05 -21.45
N MET A 193 65.59 -27.93 -20.75
CA MET A 193 66.76 -27.71 -19.88
C MET A 193 66.68 -28.55 -18.61
N ILE A 194 65.51 -28.63 -17.97
CA ILE A 194 65.28 -29.45 -16.77
C ILE A 194 65.51 -30.93 -17.09
N HIS A 195 64.98 -31.44 -18.20
CA HIS A 195 65.20 -32.84 -18.61
C HIS A 195 66.65 -33.16 -19.01
N ARG A 196 67.46 -32.17 -19.42
CA ARG A 196 68.89 -32.37 -19.72
C ARG A 196 69.81 -32.27 -18.50
N GLY A 197 69.36 -31.66 -17.40
CA GLY A 197 70.10 -31.55 -16.13
C GLY A 197 69.92 -32.72 -15.17
N SER A 198 69.08 -33.71 -15.52
CA SER A 198 68.81 -34.92 -14.71
C SER A 198 69.47 -36.17 -15.33
N LYS A 199 70.77 -36.07 -15.63
CA LYS A 199 71.67 -37.20 -15.91
C LYS A 199 73.08 -36.89 -15.41
#